data_AF-A0A3D5MN50-F1
#
_entry.id   AF-A0A3D5MN50-F1
#
_cell.length_a   1.000
_cell.length_b   1.000
_cell.length_c   1.000
_cell.angle_alpha   90.00
_cell.angle_beta   90.00
_cell.angle_gamma   90.00
#
_symmetry.space_group_name_H-M   'P 1'
#
loop_
_entity.id
_entity.type
_entity.pdbx_description
1 polymer ?
#
loop_
_entity_poly.entity_id
_entity_poly.type
_entity_poly.pdbx_seq_one_letter_code
_entity_poly.pdbx_strand_id
1 'polypeptide(L)'
;RRFVEAHLDALRDADVLVLDNIGAGDLRHLTAEGIILPLRMDPGLLGLARRIGRRHPDWNVRDSVCNLGYTDATPAILAGCRTLALWAEGPDGFLVNYHWPTDTFENIDPETLRRAAVFVLEMLQAIDRGEDRT
;
A
#
# COMPACT_ATOMS: atom_id res chain seq x y z
N ARG A 1 15.45 -2.70 -0.62
CA ARG A 1 16.49 -2.63 -1.70
C ARG A 1 17.20 -3.95 -1.96
N ARG A 2 18.00 -4.49 -1.02
CA ARG A 2 18.76 -5.74 -1.23
C ARG A 2 17.89 -6.93 -1.66
N PHE A 3 16.69 -7.06 -1.09
CA PHE A 3 15.72 -8.08 -1.47
C PHE A 3 15.35 -7.97 -2.95
N VAL A 4 14.99 -6.77 -3.43
CA VAL A 4 14.66 -6.52 -4.84
C VAL A 4 15.84 -6.86 -5.74
N GLU A 5 17.06 -6.44 -5.39
CA GLU A 5 18.26 -6.74 -6.18
C GLU A 5 18.53 -8.26 -6.27
N ALA A 6 18.37 -9.00 -5.17
CA ALA A 6 18.62 -10.44 -5.13
C ALA A 6 17.55 -11.28 -5.85
N HIS A 7 16.34 -10.74 -6.00
CA HIS A 7 15.18 -11.46 -6.55
C HIS A 7 14.60 -10.80 -7.81
N LEU A 8 15.35 -9.89 -8.44
CA LEU A 8 14.83 -9.03 -9.49
C LEU A 8 14.18 -9.79 -10.63
N ASP A 9 14.79 -10.89 -11.08
CA ASP A 9 14.27 -11.67 -12.20
C ASP A 9 12.90 -12.28 -11.89
N ALA A 10 12.68 -12.76 -10.66
CA ALA A 10 11.37 -13.23 -10.24
C ALA A 10 10.35 -12.09 -10.06
N LEU A 11 10.83 -10.90 -9.63
CA LEU A 11 9.98 -9.74 -9.38
C LEU A 11 9.57 -8.97 -10.64
N ARG A 12 10.24 -9.17 -11.78
CA ARG A 12 9.84 -8.54 -13.06
C ARG A 12 8.47 -9.01 -13.53
N ASP A 13 8.16 -10.29 -13.27
CA ASP A 13 6.90 -10.91 -13.68
C ASP A 13 5.87 -10.95 -12.54
N ALA A 14 6.17 -10.33 -11.39
CA ALA A 14 5.31 -10.30 -10.22
C ALA A 14 4.68 -8.92 -9.98
N ASP A 15 3.57 -8.90 -9.26
CA ASP A 15 3.01 -7.69 -8.65
C ASP A 15 3.51 -7.57 -7.21
N VAL A 16 4.04 -6.40 -6.85
CA VAL A 16 4.59 -6.10 -5.53
C VAL A 16 3.57 -5.30 -4.73
N LEU A 17 3.02 -5.90 -3.69
CA LEU A 17 2.16 -5.22 -2.73
C LEU A 17 2.94 -4.94 -1.45
N VAL A 18 3.06 -3.67 -1.07
CA VAL A 18 3.72 -3.23 0.17
C VAL A 18 2.66 -2.85 1.19
N LEU A 19 2.76 -3.41 2.39
CA LEU A 19 1.90 -3.05 3.52
C LEU A 19 2.78 -2.35 4.55
N ASP A 20 2.56 -1.05 4.73
CA ASP A 20 3.37 -0.23 5.63
C ASP A 20 2.47 0.51 6.63
N ASN A 21 2.87 0.60 7.90
CA ASN A 21 2.12 1.30 8.95
C ASN A 21 0.58 1.07 8.98
N ILE A 22 0.12 -0.17 8.79
CA ILE A 22 -1.32 -0.53 8.79
C ILE A 22 -1.93 -0.72 10.20
N GLY A 23 -1.25 -0.26 11.25
CA GLY A 23 -1.60 -0.57 12.64
C GLY A 23 -2.84 0.17 13.17
N ALA A 24 -3.10 1.39 12.71
CA ALA A 24 -4.25 2.19 13.15
C ALA A 24 -4.59 3.29 12.14
N GLY A 25 -5.85 3.75 12.14
CA GLY A 25 -6.36 4.75 11.19
C GLY A 25 -7.13 4.13 10.03
N ASP A 26 -7.38 4.92 8.98
CA ASP A 26 -8.09 4.46 7.81
C ASP A 26 -7.10 4.02 6.71
N LEU A 27 -7.41 2.90 6.06
CA LEU A 27 -6.57 2.35 4.99
C LEU A 27 -6.52 3.31 3.79
N ARG A 28 -5.34 3.40 3.16
CA ARG A 28 -5.12 4.12 1.91
C ARG A 28 -4.31 3.28 0.96
N HIS A 29 -4.55 3.49 -0.32
CA HIS A 29 -3.61 3.10 -1.37
C HIS A 29 -2.82 4.32 -1.81
N LEU A 30 -1.50 4.19 -1.79
CA LEU A 30 -0.62 5.27 -2.23
C LEU A 30 -0.73 5.42 -3.75
N THR A 31 -0.83 6.66 -4.20
CA THR A 31 -0.77 7.01 -5.63
C THR A 31 0.66 7.30 -6.05
N ALA A 32 1.47 7.79 -5.12
CA ALA A 32 2.89 8.02 -5.26
C ALA A 32 3.58 8.11 -3.89
N GLU A 33 4.89 7.94 -3.89
CA GLU A 33 5.74 8.24 -2.73
C GLU A 33 7.04 8.96 -3.13
N GLY A 34 7.65 9.65 -2.18
CA GLY A 34 8.94 10.31 -2.32
C GLY A 34 8.94 11.79 -1.94
N ILE A 35 10.08 12.24 -1.42
CA ILE A 35 10.24 13.60 -0.89
C ILE A 35 10.52 14.64 -2.00
N ILE A 36 11.39 14.29 -2.96
CA ILE A 36 11.85 15.21 -4.02
C ILE A 36 11.16 14.92 -5.35
N LEU A 37 11.11 13.64 -5.73
CA LEU A 37 10.48 13.19 -6.97
C LEU A 37 9.37 12.19 -6.61
N PRO A 38 8.13 12.40 -7.10
CA PRO A 38 7.06 11.47 -6.85
C PRO A 38 7.25 10.20 -7.70
N LEU A 39 7.61 9.10 -7.04
CA LEU A 39 7.62 7.75 -7.60
C LEU A 39 6.19 7.23 -7.59
N ARG A 40 5.61 7.08 -8.78
CA ARG A 40 4.20 6.68 -8.93
C ARG A 40 4.04 5.17 -8.79
N MET A 41 2.94 4.77 -8.15
CA MET A 41 2.52 3.36 -8.11
C MET A 41 2.03 2.91 -9.48
N ASP A 42 1.99 1.59 -9.69
CA ASP A 42 1.49 1.01 -10.95
C ASP A 42 0.02 1.40 -11.18
N PRO A 43 -0.32 1.95 -12.37
CA PRO A 43 -1.68 2.44 -12.64
C PRO A 43 -2.74 1.32 -12.70
N GLY A 44 -2.36 0.10 -13.07
CA GLY A 44 -3.27 -1.05 -13.12
C GLY A 44 -3.63 -1.55 -11.73
N LEU A 45 -2.62 -1.74 -10.86
CA LEU A 45 -2.82 -2.09 -9.46
C LEU A 45 -3.61 -0.99 -8.71
N LEU A 46 -3.28 0.28 -8.95
CA LEU A 46 -4.03 1.40 -8.37
C LEU A 46 -5.48 1.45 -8.87
N GLY A 47 -5.70 1.19 -10.16
CA GLY A 47 -7.03 1.09 -10.75
C GLY A 47 -7.87 -0.02 -10.12
N LEU A 48 -7.27 -1.18 -9.90
CA LEU A 48 -7.89 -2.30 -9.21
C LEU A 48 -8.24 -1.96 -7.76
N ALA A 49 -7.30 -1.39 -7.00
CA ALA A 49 -7.51 -0.97 -5.62
C ALA A 49 -8.70 0.00 -5.49
N ARG A 50 -8.76 1.01 -6.38
CA ARG A 50 -9.88 1.96 -6.45
C ARG A 50 -11.21 1.28 -6.79
N ARG A 51 -11.22 0.27 -7.66
CA ARG A 51 -12.44 -0.49 -7.98
C ARG A 51 -12.92 -1.26 -6.76
N ILE A 52 -12.02 -1.95 -6.06
CA ILE A 52 -12.36 -2.70 -4.84
C ILE A 52 -12.88 -1.75 -3.74
N GLY A 53 -12.20 -0.62 -3.50
CA GLY A 53 -12.66 0.39 -2.54
C GLY A 53 -14.06 0.92 -2.86
N ARG A 54 -14.43 1.03 -4.14
CA ARG A 54 -15.80 1.40 -4.55
C ARG A 54 -16.84 0.30 -4.33
N ARG A 55 -16.45 -0.98 -4.35
CA ARG A 55 -17.37 -2.10 -4.04
C ARG A 55 -17.70 -2.15 -2.55
N HIS A 56 -16.78 -1.69 -1.70
CA HIS A 56 -16.90 -1.71 -0.24
C HIS A 56 -16.74 -0.30 0.36
N PRO A 57 -17.72 0.59 0.16
CA PRO A 57 -17.64 1.97 0.64
C PRO A 57 -17.51 2.07 2.17
N ASP A 58 -17.96 1.05 2.91
CA ASP A 58 -17.84 0.91 4.35
C ASP A 58 -16.40 0.71 4.83
N TRP A 59 -15.49 0.22 3.98
CA TRP A 59 -14.08 0.07 4.34
C TRP A 59 -13.30 1.38 4.28
N ASN A 60 -13.90 2.44 3.70
CA ASN A 60 -13.35 3.78 3.64
C ASN A 60 -11.91 3.86 3.07
N VAL A 61 -11.56 2.97 2.13
CA VAL A 61 -10.23 2.94 1.52
C VAL A 61 -10.14 4.02 0.44
N ARG A 62 -9.12 4.88 0.51
CA ARG A 62 -8.97 6.04 -0.38
C ARG A 62 -7.54 6.20 -0.89
N ASP A 63 -7.36 7.09 -1.86
CA ASP A 63 -6.04 7.52 -2.30
C ASP A 63 -5.30 8.31 -1.21
N SER A 64 -3.99 8.13 -1.14
CA SER A 64 -3.08 9.03 -0.42
C SER A 64 -1.77 9.21 -1.20
N VAL A 65 -0.91 10.11 -0.73
CA VAL A 65 0.43 10.37 -1.27
C VAL A 65 1.41 10.42 -0.12
N CYS A 66 2.50 9.65 -0.18
CA CYS A 66 3.58 9.75 0.79
C CYS A 66 4.62 10.77 0.32
N ASN A 67 4.48 12.04 0.72
CA ASN A 67 5.38 13.13 0.32
C ASN A 67 6.52 13.43 1.32
N LEU A 68 6.57 12.71 2.44
CA LEU A 68 7.54 12.94 3.53
C LEU A 68 8.47 11.74 3.79
N GLY A 69 8.37 10.69 2.98
CA GLY A 69 9.13 9.47 3.22
C GLY A 69 9.17 8.55 2.01
N TYR A 70 9.58 7.32 2.31
CA TYR A 70 9.72 6.21 1.36
C TYR A 70 9.23 4.95 2.06
N THR A 71 8.60 4.05 1.32
CA THR A 71 8.30 2.69 1.80
C THR A 71 9.22 1.69 1.10
N ASP A 72 9.04 0.40 1.35
CA ASP A 72 9.71 -0.65 0.56
C ASP A 72 9.25 -0.70 -0.91
N ALA A 73 8.26 0.11 -1.31
CA ALA A 73 7.87 0.27 -2.71
C ALA A 73 8.94 1.00 -3.53
N THR A 74 9.63 1.99 -2.96
CA THR A 74 10.66 2.78 -3.64
C THR A 74 11.69 1.92 -4.40
N PRO A 75 12.40 0.97 -3.77
CA PRO A 75 13.36 0.14 -4.49
C PRO A 75 12.71 -0.74 -5.56
N ALA A 76 11.46 -1.19 -5.40
CA ALA A 76 10.74 -1.98 -6.40
C ALA A 76 10.35 -1.13 -7.61
N ILE A 77 9.81 0.07 -7.39
CA ILE A 77 9.45 1.04 -8.45
C ILE A 77 10.71 1.42 -9.24
N LEU A 78 11.83 1.73 -8.56
CA LEU A 78 13.08 2.08 -9.21
C LEU A 78 13.69 0.93 -10.03
N ALA A 79 13.34 -0.32 -9.71
CA ALA A 79 13.74 -1.50 -10.48
C ALA A 79 12.78 -1.83 -11.64
N GLY A 80 11.71 -1.05 -11.81
CA GLY A 80 10.70 -1.25 -12.85
C GLY A 80 9.63 -2.28 -12.52
N CYS A 81 9.54 -2.73 -11.25
CA CYS A 81 8.51 -3.67 -10.82
C CYS A 81 7.15 -2.97 -10.69
N ARG A 82 6.07 -3.68 -11.03
CA ARG A 82 4.70 -3.22 -10.77
C ARG A 82 4.45 -3.24 -9.27
N THR A 83 4.16 -2.08 -8.72
CA THR A 83 4.16 -1.90 -7.26
C THR A 83 2.98 -1.07 -6.81
N LEU A 84 2.36 -1.46 -5.71
CA LEU A 84 1.37 -0.68 -4.97
C LEU A 84 1.69 -0.75 -3.48
N ALA A 85 1.73 0.41 -2.82
CA ALA A 85 1.84 0.48 -1.37
C ALA A 85 0.50 0.84 -0.72
N LEU A 86 0.22 0.23 0.42
CA LEU A 86 -0.90 0.53 1.29
C LEU A 86 -0.37 0.99 2.64
N TRP A 87 -1.05 1.96 3.24
CA TRP A 87 -0.82 2.33 4.64
C TRP A 87 -2.12 2.68 5.35
N ALA A 88 -2.05 2.96 6.65
CA ALA A 88 -3.17 3.56 7.38
C ALA A 88 -2.78 4.93 7.95
N GLU A 89 -3.65 5.91 7.76
CA GLU A 89 -3.44 7.28 8.24
C GLU A 89 -4.61 7.75 9.10
N GLY A 90 -4.31 8.63 10.06
CA GLY A 90 -5.29 9.27 10.92
C GLY A 90 -6.11 10.33 10.18
N PRO A 91 -7.09 10.93 10.87
CA PRO A 91 -7.94 11.98 10.30
C PRO A 91 -7.18 13.24 9.87
N ASP A 92 -5.97 13.45 10.39
CA ASP A 92 -5.06 14.54 10.05
C ASP A 92 -4.20 14.24 8.81
N GLY A 93 -4.32 13.05 8.24
CA GLY A 93 -3.57 12.61 7.06
C GLY A 93 -2.16 12.10 7.38
N PHE A 94 -1.83 11.87 8.65
CA PHE A 94 -0.52 11.35 9.06
C PHE A 94 -0.61 9.90 9.58
N LEU A 95 0.50 9.18 9.50
CA LEU A 95 0.62 7.85 10.09
C LEU A 95 0.42 7.92 11.61
N VAL A 96 -0.46 7.07 12.14
CA VAL A 96 -0.83 7.08 13.56
C VAL A 96 0.33 6.55 14.40
N ASN A 97 0.76 7.31 15.41
CA ASN A 97 1.85 6.98 16.35
C ASN A 97 3.25 6.76 15.73
N TYR A 98 3.41 6.80 14.41
CA TYR A 98 4.66 6.48 13.73
C TYR A 98 5.84 7.31 14.25
N HIS A 99 6.94 6.63 14.59
CA HIS A 99 8.15 7.23 15.19
C HIS A 99 7.96 7.90 16.56
N TRP A 100 6.85 7.67 17.24
CA TRP A 100 6.64 8.13 18.61
C TRP A 100 6.77 6.99 19.61
N PRO A 101 7.08 7.27 20.89
CA PRO A 101 7.06 6.26 21.95
C PRO A 101 5.71 5.57 22.16
N THR A 102 4.64 6.12 21.59
CA THR A 102 3.30 5.53 21.59
C THR A 102 3.10 4.48 20.49
N ASP A 103 4.06 4.27 19.58
CA ASP A 103 4.05 3.18 18.60
C ASP A 103 4.25 1.83 19.30
N THR A 104 3.17 1.31 19.84
CA THR A 104 3.12 0.18 20.77
C THR A 104 1.98 -0.75 20.38
N PHE A 105 2.08 -2.01 20.77
CA PHE A 105 1.09 -3.02 20.46
C PHE A 105 -0.31 -2.63 20.96
N GLU A 106 -0.39 -1.99 22.13
CA GLU A 106 -1.62 -1.55 22.78
C GLU A 106 -2.38 -0.49 21.96
N ASN A 107 -1.68 0.24 21.08
CA ASN A 107 -2.27 1.29 20.24
C ASN A 107 -2.59 0.80 18.81
N ILE A 108 -2.47 -0.50 18.55
CA ILE A 108 -2.97 -1.11 17.31
C ILE A 108 -4.50 -1.15 17.37
N ASP A 109 -5.15 -0.72 16.28
CA ASP A 109 -6.57 -0.91 16.05
C ASP A 109 -6.80 -2.25 15.30
N PRO A 110 -7.38 -3.27 15.96
CA PRO A 110 -7.67 -4.55 15.32
C PRO A 110 -8.58 -4.42 14.11
N GLU A 111 -9.46 -3.42 14.08
CA GLU A 111 -10.38 -3.21 12.97
C GLU A 111 -9.67 -2.67 11.73
N THR A 112 -8.66 -1.81 11.89
CA THR A 112 -7.78 -1.40 10.78
C THR A 112 -7.05 -2.60 10.19
N LEU A 113 -6.48 -3.46 11.03
CA LEU A 113 -5.81 -4.68 10.56
C LEU A 113 -6.79 -5.63 9.85
N ARG A 114 -8.00 -5.80 10.39
CA ARG A 114 -9.05 -6.61 9.75
C ARG A 114 -9.40 -6.06 8.37
N ARG A 115 -9.63 -4.74 8.25
CA ARG A 115 -9.89 -4.07 6.96
C ARG A 115 -8.74 -4.25 5.97
N ALA A 116 -7.50 -4.06 6.42
CA ALA A 116 -6.31 -4.29 5.59
C ALA A 116 -6.25 -5.73 5.08
N ALA A 117 -6.46 -6.72 5.95
CA ALA A 117 -6.43 -8.12 5.58
C ALA A 117 -7.49 -8.49 4.54
N VAL A 118 -8.75 -8.08 4.73
CA VAL A 118 -9.83 -8.40 3.78
C VAL A 118 -9.65 -7.67 2.45
N PHE A 119 -9.19 -6.41 2.48
CA PHE A 119 -8.94 -5.63 1.27
C PHE A 119 -7.80 -6.24 0.44
N VAL A 120 -6.68 -6.59 1.08
CA VAL A 120 -5.54 -7.23 0.41
C VAL A 120 -5.93 -8.61 -0.11
N LEU A 121 -6.72 -9.39 0.63
CA LEU A 121 -7.21 -10.67 0.15
C LEU A 121 -8.03 -10.52 -1.14
N GLU A 122 -8.92 -9.52 -1.21
CA GLU A 122 -9.70 -9.27 -2.42
C GLU A 122 -8.82 -8.79 -3.59
N MET A 123 -7.80 -7.96 -3.31
CA MET A 123 -6.79 -7.58 -4.30
C MET A 123 -6.09 -8.81 -4.87
N LEU A 124 -5.57 -9.70 -4.02
CA LEU A 124 -4.87 -10.92 -4.43
C LEU A 124 -5.78 -11.81 -5.29
N GLN A 125 -7.02 -12.05 -4.84
CA GLN A 125 -7.98 -12.85 -5.60
C GLN A 125 -8.33 -12.23 -6.96
N ALA A 126 -8.37 -10.90 -7.07
CA ALA A 126 -8.62 -10.21 -8.32
C ALA A 126 -7.40 -10.23 -9.26
N ILE A 127 -6.19 -10.17 -8.72
CA ILE A 127 -4.93 -10.37 -9.46
C ILE A 127 -4.87 -11.80 -10.01
N ASP A 128 -5.24 -12.81 -9.22
CA ASP A 128 -5.30 -14.21 -9.69
C ASP A 128 -6.29 -14.40 -10.85
N ARG A 129 -7.30 -13.52 -10.96
CA ARG A 129 -8.25 -13.47 -12.09
C ARG A 129 -7.79 -12.58 -13.25
N GLY A 130 -6.65 -11.90 -13.13
CA GLY A 130 -6.08 -11.01 -14.14
C GLY A 130 -6.75 -9.64 -14.25
N GLU A 131 -7.52 -9.21 -13.23
CA GLU A 131 -8.25 -7.93 -13.27
C GLU A 131 -7.32 -6.69 -13.18
N ASP A 132 -6.06 -6.85 -12.79
CA ASP A 132 -5.07 -5.79 -12.64
C ASP A 132 -4.41 -5.35 -13.96
N ARG A 133 -4.71 -6.07 -15.07
CA ARG A 133 -4.19 -5.82 -16.43
C ARG A 133 -5.25 -5.24 -17.39
N THR A 134 -6.50 -5.12 -16.95
CA THR A 134 -7.63 -4.50 -17.64
C THR A 134 -7.78 -3.02 -17.34
#